data_AF-A0A1Q2HNH4-F1
#
_entry.id   AF-A0A1Q2HNH4-F1
#
_cell.length_a   1.000
_cell.length_b   1.000
_cell.length_c   1.000
_cell.angle_alpha   90.00
_cell.angle_beta   90.00
_cell.angle_gamma   90.00
#
_symmetry.space_group_name_H-M   'P 1'
#
loop_
_entity.id
_entity.type
_entity.pdbx_description
1 polymer ?
#
loop_
_entity_poly.entity_id
_entity_poly.type
_entity_poly.pdbx_seq_one_letter_code
_entity_poly.pdbx_strand_id
1 'polypeptide(L)'
;MSKRDCKNCSEKDGCGSIYKTLGHSSCKPITLKVIAAFVVPILTFIISYSVLGSNFESSKGFSPAAAFFALLITAAVTLVCSFLIKKLQ
;
A
#
# COMPACT_ATOMS: atom_id res chain seq x y z
N MET A 1 14.71 5.90 -22.25
CA MET A 1 14.13 4.69 -22.87
C MET A 1 14.30 4.81 -24.38
N SER A 2 15.28 4.12 -24.97
CA SER A 2 15.54 4.21 -26.42
C SER A 2 14.36 3.60 -27.19
N LYS A 3 13.68 4.40 -28.01
CA LYS A 3 12.64 3.92 -28.96
C LYS A 3 13.35 3.11 -30.04
N ARG A 4 13.49 1.80 -29.82
CA ARG A 4 13.93 0.87 -30.87
C ARG A 4 12.82 0.79 -31.93
N ASP A 5 13.14 1.17 -33.16
CA ASP A 5 12.23 1.10 -34.29
C ASP A 5 11.78 -0.35 -34.51
N CYS A 6 10.47 -0.59 -34.34
CA CYS A 6 9.86 -1.91 -34.53
C CYS A 6 9.91 -2.38 -36.00
N LYS A 7 10.35 -1.51 -36.93
CA LYS A 7 10.45 -1.79 -38.37
C LYS A 7 11.49 -2.86 -38.74
N ASN A 8 12.53 -3.07 -37.92
CA ASN A 8 13.60 -4.05 -38.15
C ASN A 8 13.62 -5.19 -37.13
N CYS A 9 12.51 -5.44 -36.43
CA CYS A 9 12.43 -6.54 -35.48
C CYS A 9 11.99 -7.82 -36.20
N SER A 10 12.75 -8.91 -36.06
CA SER A 10 12.40 -10.22 -36.64
C SER A 10 11.09 -10.78 -36.08
N GLU A 11 10.63 -10.27 -34.94
CA GLU A 11 9.40 -10.67 -34.23
C GLU A 11 8.32 -9.57 -34.27
N LYS A 12 8.38 -8.63 -35.23
CA LYS A 12 7.41 -7.50 -35.33
C LYS A 12 5.95 -7.99 -35.36
N ASP A 13 5.70 -9.13 -35.99
CA ASP A 13 4.37 -9.70 -36.17
C ASP A 13 3.88 -10.42 -34.89
N GLY A 14 4.79 -10.76 -33.97
CA GLY A 14 4.49 -11.41 -32.69
C GLY A 14 4.23 -10.44 -31.52
N CYS A 15 4.69 -9.19 -31.60
CA CYS A 15 4.54 -8.21 -30.51
C CYS A 15 3.09 -7.97 -30.09
N GLY A 16 2.16 -7.93 -31.05
CA GLY A 16 0.73 -7.76 -30.77
C GLY A 16 0.13 -8.95 -30.01
N SER A 17 0.58 -10.18 -30.30
CA SER A 17 0.10 -11.38 -29.61
C SER A 17 0.61 -11.44 -28.17
N ILE A 18 1.85 -11.02 -27.92
CA ILE A 18 2.43 -10.93 -26.58
C ILE A 18 1.68 -9.88 -25.75
N TYR A 19 1.44 -8.69 -26.30
CA TYR A 19 0.66 -7.67 -25.61
C TYR A 19 -0.79 -8.10 -25.33
N LYS A 20 -1.42 -8.81 -26.26
CA LYS A 20 -2.77 -9.34 -26.08
C LYS A 20 -2.81 -10.44 -25.00
N THR A 21 -1.79 -11.30 -24.96
CA THR A 21 -1.65 -12.37 -23.96
C THR A 21 -1.37 -11.80 -22.57
N LEU A 22 -0.49 -10.81 -22.47
CA LEU A 22 -0.17 -10.15 -21.19
C LEU A 22 -1.30 -9.22 -20.73
N GLY A 23 -1.99 -8.55 -21.65
CA GLY A 23 -3.13 -7.68 -21.35
C GLY A 23 -4.37 -8.43 -20.87
N HIS A 24 -4.54 -9.70 -21.28
CA HIS A 24 -5.58 -10.59 -20.77
C HIS A 24 -5.17 -11.37 -19.51
N SER A 25 -3.94 -11.20 -19.03
CA SER A 25 -3.56 -11.80 -17.75
C SER A 25 -4.35 -11.13 -16.64
N SER A 26 -5.06 -11.93 -15.84
CA SER A 26 -5.81 -11.47 -14.66
C SER A 26 -4.83 -10.98 -13.60
N CYS A 27 -4.29 -9.78 -13.78
CA CYS A 27 -3.43 -9.15 -12.81
C CYS A 27 -4.27 -8.82 -11.57
N LYS A 28 -3.89 -9.41 -10.42
CA LYS A 28 -4.52 -9.09 -9.14
C LYS A 28 -4.45 -7.56 -8.92
N PRO A 29 -5.54 -6.91 -8.48
CA PRO A 29 -5.60 -5.46 -8.34
C PRO A 29 -4.57 -4.95 -7.33
N ILE A 30 -3.51 -4.32 -7.82
CA ILE A 30 -2.44 -3.72 -7.01
C ILE A 30 -2.95 -2.48 -6.26
N THR A 31 -4.01 -1.84 -6.77
CA THR A 31 -4.63 -0.65 -6.18
C THR A 31 -5.02 -0.87 -4.71
N LEU A 32 -5.60 -2.04 -4.39
CA LEU A 32 -5.97 -2.39 -3.01
C LEU A 32 -4.74 -2.52 -2.10
N LYS A 33 -3.63 -3.02 -2.64
CA LYS A 33 -2.37 -3.19 -1.90
C LYS A 33 -1.74 -1.84 -1.58
N VAL A 34 -1.79 -0.90 -2.52
CA VAL A 34 -1.31 0.48 -2.33
C VAL A 34 -2.18 1.20 -1.31
N ILE A 35 -3.49 1.18 -1.48
CA ILE A 35 -4.42 1.83 -0.53
C ILE A 35 -4.22 1.25 0.87
N ALA A 36 -4.12 -0.07 1.02
CA ALA A 36 -3.91 -0.68 2.32
C ALA A 36 -2.54 -0.36 2.94
N ALA A 37 -1.48 -0.21 2.14
CA ALA A 37 -0.14 0.10 2.63
C ALA A 37 0.04 1.57 3.06
N PHE A 38 -0.71 2.50 2.47
CA PHE A 38 -0.57 3.93 2.74
C PHE A 38 -1.71 4.52 3.56
N VAL A 39 -2.96 4.20 3.21
CA VAL A 39 -4.14 4.83 3.81
C VAL A 39 -4.44 4.25 5.19
N VAL A 40 -4.36 2.91 5.33
CA VAL A 40 -4.67 2.24 6.60
C VAL A 40 -3.76 2.70 7.74
N PRO A 41 -2.41 2.74 7.60
CA PRO A 41 -1.54 3.14 8.70
C PRO A 41 -1.79 4.59 9.13
N ILE A 42 -2.03 5.50 8.18
CA ILE A 42 -2.29 6.91 8.46
C ILE A 42 -3.59 7.07 9.25
N LEU A 43 -4.67 6.45 8.79
CA LEU A 43 -5.96 6.53 9.48
C LEU A 43 -5.89 5.88 10.86
N THR A 44 -5.28 4.70 10.97
CA THR A 44 -5.10 4.02 12.26
C THR A 44 -4.32 4.87 13.24
N PHE A 45 -3.25 5.54 12.79
CA PHE A 45 -2.45 6.41 13.65
C PHE A 45 -3.27 7.61 14.15
N ILE A 46 -3.97 8.31 13.26
CA ILE A 46 -4.78 9.49 13.63
C ILE A 46 -5.87 9.11 14.64
N ILE A 47 -6.59 8.01 14.38
CA ILE A 47 -7.67 7.53 15.25
C ILE A 47 -7.08 7.11 16.61
N SER A 48 -6.03 6.29 16.61
CA SER A 48 -5.39 5.81 17.84
C SER A 48 -4.86 6.97 18.67
N TYR A 49 -4.20 7.95 18.03
CA TYR A 49 -3.69 9.13 18.70
C TYR A 49 -4.81 10.02 19.25
N SER A 50 -5.91 10.19 18.52
CA SER A 50 -7.05 10.99 18.99
C SER A 50 -7.72 10.34 20.21
N VAL A 51 -7.90 9.02 20.19
CA VAL A 51 -8.47 8.26 21.31
C VAL A 51 -7.52 8.22 22.50
N LEU A 52 -6.23 7.97 22.29
CA LEU A 52 -5.28 7.97 23.41
C LEU A 52 -5.03 9.37 23.94
N GLY A 53 -5.02 10.39 23.09
CA GLY A 53 -4.84 11.79 23.48
C GLY A 53 -5.97 12.32 24.35
N SER A 54 -7.18 11.77 24.26
CA SER A 54 -8.27 12.10 25.19
C SER A 54 -8.16 11.39 26.54
N ASN A 55 -7.43 10.26 26.61
CA ASN A 55 -7.25 9.47 27.83
C ASN A 55 -5.97 9.83 28.59
N PHE A 56 -4.90 10.18 27.87
CA PHE A 56 -3.70 10.75 28.44
C PHE A 56 -3.95 12.24 28.63
N GLU A 57 -4.27 12.64 29.86
CA GLU A 57 -4.36 14.05 30.29
C GLU A 57 -3.12 14.82 29.85
N SER A 58 -3.18 15.35 28.63
CA SER A 58 -2.17 16.22 28.06
C SER A 58 -2.78 17.59 28.06
N SER A 59 -2.27 18.43 28.95
CA SER A 59 -2.56 19.85 28.98
C SER A 59 -2.20 20.45 27.61
N LYS A 60 -3.19 20.52 26.72
CA LYS A 60 -3.19 21.25 25.44
C LYS A 60 -1.96 21.05 24.53
N GLY A 61 -1.37 19.86 24.48
CA GLY A 61 -0.13 19.63 23.72
C GLY A 61 0.05 18.22 23.16
N PHE A 62 1.07 18.05 22.33
CA PHE A 62 1.46 16.75 21.80
C PHE A 62 1.95 15.85 22.95
N SER A 63 1.23 14.77 23.21
CA SER A 63 1.63 13.78 24.20
C SER A 63 2.61 12.76 23.60
N PRO A 64 3.88 12.70 24.06
CA PRO A 64 4.83 11.72 23.55
C PRO A 64 4.40 10.28 23.87
N ALA A 65 3.78 10.07 25.03
CA ALA A 65 3.28 8.77 25.45
C ALA A 65 2.14 8.29 24.54
N ALA A 66 1.13 9.13 24.27
CA ALA A 66 0.04 8.77 23.38
C ALA A 66 0.52 8.49 21.95
N ALA A 67 1.52 9.25 21.46
CA ALA A 67 2.12 9.03 20.15
C ALA A 67 2.85 7.69 20.05
N PHE A 68 3.60 7.32 21.10
CA PHE A 68 4.31 6.04 21.15
C PHE A 68 3.34 4.86 21.07
N PHE A 69 2.27 4.87 21.87
CA PHE A 69 1.27 3.81 21.83
C PHE A 69 0.47 3.82 20.52
N ALA A 70 0.12 4.98 19.98
CA ALA A 70 -0.53 5.08 18.67
C ALA A 70 0.36 4.51 17.55
N LEU A 71 1.68 4.72 17.59
CA LEU A 71 2.64 4.10 16.67
C LEU A 71 2.68 2.59 16.81
N LEU A 72 2.70 2.05 18.04
CA LEU A 72 2.68 0.61 18.28
C LEU A 72 1.43 -0.05 17.71
N ILE A 73 0.25 0.55 17.96
CA ILE A 73 -1.03 0.08 17.41
C ILE A 73 -0.99 0.11 15.88
N THR A 74 -0.51 1.22 15.31
CA THR A 74 -0.39 1.38 13.85
C THR A 74 0.52 0.33 13.24
N ALA A 75 1.68 0.08 13.85
CA ALA A 75 2.63 -0.94 13.40
C ALA A 75 2.01 -2.35 13.45
N ALA A 76 1.34 -2.69 14.56
CA ALA A 76 0.65 -3.98 14.71
C ALA A 76 -0.43 -4.18 13.64
N VAL A 77 -1.31 -3.19 13.44
CA VAL A 77 -2.36 -3.23 12.41
C VAL A 77 -1.77 -3.35 11.02
N THR A 78 -0.73 -2.57 10.71
CA THR A 78 -0.06 -2.61 9.40
C THR A 78 0.57 -3.97 9.12
N LEU A 79 1.19 -4.59 10.12
CA LEU A 79 1.75 -5.94 10.00
C LEU A 79 0.65 -6.99 9.77
N VAL A 80 -0.45 -6.93 10.51
CA VAL A 80 -1.59 -7.83 10.32
C VAL A 80 -2.20 -7.66 8.93
N CYS A 81 -2.47 -6.42 8.50
CA CYS A 81 -2.96 -6.12 7.16
C CYS A 81 -1.99 -6.63 6.08
N SER A 82 -0.69 -6.40 6.24
CA SER A 82 0.33 -6.89 5.29
C SER A 82 0.36 -8.42 5.23
N PHE A 83 0.21 -9.10 6.36
CA PHE A 83 0.14 -10.56 6.43
C PHE A 83 -1.12 -11.09 5.75
N LEU A 84 -2.28 -10.48 5.99
CA LEU A 84 -3.55 -10.85 5.35
C LEU A 84 -3.48 -10.66 3.84
N ILE A 85 -2.92 -9.54 3.37
CA ILE A 85 -2.73 -9.28 1.93
C ILE A 85 -1.79 -10.34 1.32
N LYS A 86 -0.70 -10.70 1.99
CA LYS A 86 0.18 -11.78 1.54
C LYS A 86 -0.53 -13.13 1.47
N LYS A 87 -1.43 -13.44 2.42
CA LYS A 87 -2.20 -14.68 2.47
C LYS A 87 -3.31 -14.76 1.40
N LEU A 88 -3.85 -13.61 0.98
CA LEU A 88 -4.83 -13.48 -0.10
C LEU A 88 -4.21 -13.61 -1.51
N GLN A 89 -2.87 -13.63 -1.61
CA GLN A 89 -2.14 -13.83 -2.86
C GLN A 89 -1.89 -15.31 -3.14
#